data_AF-A0A3B0C4W5-F1
#
_entry.id   AF-A0A3B0C4W5-F1
#
_cell.length_a   1.000
_cell.length_b   1.000
_cell.length_c   1.000
_cell.angle_alpha   90.00
_cell.angle_beta   90.00
_cell.angle_gamma   90.00
#
_symmetry.space_group_name_H-M   'P 1'
#
loop_
_entity.id
_entity.type
_entity.pdbx_description
1 polymer ?
#
loop_
_entity_poly.entity_id
_entity_poly.type
_entity_poly.pdbx_seq_one_letter_code
_entity_poly.pdbx_strand_id
1 'polypeptide(L)'
;MISMLYNRYKSWIWLLLALLFATGAYSKGSRGLEGEMLLNAGLGAACLLVWGFLLIRKPKIREGTDALIQSSSPLPAWRLVALFTLAGAFAATAMIPYQLQTGLLETAVKTSPLPPAALAGITVLQTAIFCFVASFIGVKLAPKAGLGAPLLAAWLNREQPPKLSGRWIAAAAIGSAIGTLLIFALESFIFQPRMEPAGVSPSASIWSAALIVFYGGIVEEVLLRLFLMTLIVWLLSIPLRRRRRPIPPFLYWGAIVLAAVLFGLGHLPATNVMFGSLNALLVIRALVLNGLLGIWFGYLYWKKGLEYAIIAHLLADVFLHVVPQLFI
;
A
#
# COMPACT_ATOMS: atom_id res chain seq x y z
N MET A 1 -12.86 23.83 29.59
CA MET A 1 -11.66 23.65 28.74
C MET A 1 -11.36 22.17 28.44
N ILE A 2 -11.33 21.30 29.45
CA ILE A 2 -11.06 19.85 29.31
C ILE A 2 -12.09 19.14 28.38
N SER A 3 -13.39 19.45 28.52
CA SER A 3 -14.44 18.87 27.66
C SER A 3 -14.33 19.26 26.18
N MET A 4 -13.82 20.46 25.87
CA MET A 4 -13.57 20.90 24.50
C MET A 4 -12.35 20.20 23.89
N LEU A 5 -11.26 20.08 24.65
CA LEU A 5 -10.06 19.35 24.23
C LEU A 5 -10.39 17.88 23.99
N TYR A 6 -11.11 17.24 24.90
CA TYR A 6 -11.59 15.87 24.72
C TYR A 6 -12.45 15.75 23.46
N ASN A 7 -13.46 16.61 23.27
CA ASN A 7 -14.30 16.51 22.08
C ASN A 7 -13.55 16.72 20.75
N ARG A 8 -12.53 17.58 20.74
CA ARG A 8 -11.70 17.85 19.56
C ARG A 8 -10.73 16.70 19.25
N TYR A 9 -10.20 16.03 20.28
CA TYR A 9 -9.14 15.03 20.13
C TYR A 9 -9.53 13.62 20.55
N LYS A 10 -10.79 13.35 20.92
CA LYS A 10 -11.25 12.06 21.46
C LYS A 10 -10.80 10.86 20.64
N SER A 11 -10.89 10.92 19.31
CA SER A 11 -10.41 9.82 18.45
C SER A 11 -8.91 9.58 18.63
N TRP A 12 -8.08 10.63 18.65
CA TRP A 12 -6.64 10.48 18.90
C TRP A 12 -6.33 10.02 20.32
N ILE A 13 -7.11 10.46 21.31
CA ILE A 13 -6.96 10.05 22.71
C ILE A 13 -7.21 8.54 22.86
N TRP A 14 -8.29 8.02 22.27
CA TRP A 14 -8.60 6.58 22.34
C TRP A 14 -7.60 5.71 21.57
N LEU A 15 -7.06 6.20 20.45
CA LEU A 15 -5.98 5.53 19.74
C LEU A 15 -4.69 5.50 20.56
N LEU A 16 -4.33 6.63 21.19
CA LEU A 16 -3.15 6.71 22.04
C LEU A 16 -3.26 5.77 23.25
N LEU A 17 -4.44 5.73 23.89
CA LEU A 17 -4.71 4.80 25.00
C LEU A 17 -4.60 3.33 24.55
N ALA A 18 -5.14 2.99 23.38
CA ALA A 18 -4.99 1.65 22.81
C ALA A 18 -3.52 1.26 22.62
N LEU A 19 -2.69 2.17 22.09
CA LEU A 19 -1.26 1.94 21.91
C LEU A 19 -0.53 1.81 23.24
N LEU A 20 -0.85 2.65 24.23
CA LEU A 20 -0.26 2.57 25.58
C LEU A 20 -0.58 1.23 26.24
N PHE A 21 -1.83 0.79 26.19
CA PHE A 21 -2.23 -0.52 26.73
C PHE A 21 -1.61 -1.68 25.96
N ALA A 22 -1.45 -1.58 24.63
CA ALA A 22 -0.74 -2.59 23.85
C ALA A 22 0.75 -2.69 24.24
N THR A 23 1.42 -1.55 24.45
CA THR A 23 2.81 -1.53 24.95
C THR A 23 2.91 -2.09 26.38
N GLY A 24 1.91 -1.81 27.23
CA GLY A 24 1.80 -2.39 28.56
C GLY A 24 1.66 -3.91 28.53
N ALA A 25 0.80 -4.45 27.65
CA ALA A 25 0.62 -5.88 27.47
C ALA A 25 1.92 -6.57 27.04
N TYR A 26 2.64 -6.01 26.07
CA TYR A 26 3.94 -6.53 25.62
C TYR A 26 5.02 -6.51 26.73
N SER A 27 5.11 -5.40 27.47
CA SER A 27 6.05 -5.25 28.59
C SER A 27 5.76 -6.23 29.74
N LYS A 28 4.49 -6.54 30.00
CA LYS A 28 4.09 -7.49 31.05
C LYS A 28 4.22 -8.95 30.61
N GLY A 29 3.93 -9.25 29.35
CA GLY A 29 4.15 -10.57 28.75
C GLY A 29 5.62 -10.97 28.72
N SER A 30 6.53 -10.04 28.38
CA SER A 30 7.98 -10.27 28.43
C SER A 30 8.56 -10.48 29.84
N ARG A 31 7.78 -10.24 30.90
CA ARG A 31 8.15 -10.44 32.31
C ARG A 31 7.40 -11.60 32.98
N GLY A 32 6.63 -12.39 32.22
CA GLY A 32 5.89 -13.55 32.75
C GLY A 32 4.66 -13.20 33.61
N LEU A 33 4.14 -11.97 33.52
CA LEU A 33 2.97 -11.51 34.29
C LEU A 33 1.68 -11.65 33.47
N GLU A 34 1.20 -12.89 33.32
CA GLU A 34 0.10 -13.24 32.41
C GLU A 34 -1.22 -12.52 32.72
N GLY A 35 -1.60 -12.40 33.99
CA GLY A 35 -2.85 -11.71 34.39
C GLY A 35 -2.86 -10.22 34.03
N GLU A 36 -1.75 -9.53 34.27
CA GLU A 36 -1.60 -8.10 33.92
C GLU A 36 -1.47 -7.89 32.41
N MET A 37 -0.83 -8.83 31.70
CA MET A 37 -0.78 -8.84 30.24
C MET A 37 -2.19 -8.93 29.65
N LEU A 38 -3.00 -9.89 30.09
CA LEU A 38 -4.37 -10.09 29.61
C LEU A 38 -5.26 -8.89 29.91
N LEU A 39 -5.13 -8.29 31.10
CA LEU A 39 -5.83 -7.06 31.46
C LEU A 39 -5.49 -5.89 30.52
N ASN A 40 -4.19 -5.65 30.28
CA ASN A 40 -3.74 -4.60 29.37
C ASN A 40 -4.16 -4.87 27.92
N ALA A 41 -4.10 -6.12 27.46
CA ALA A 41 -4.58 -6.49 26.13
C ALA A 41 -6.09 -6.25 25.97
N GLY A 42 -6.89 -6.61 26.98
CA GLY A 42 -8.34 -6.36 27.02
C GLY A 42 -8.68 -4.87 27.01
N LEU A 43 -8.01 -4.06 27.82
CA LEU A 43 -8.18 -2.60 27.85
C LEU A 43 -7.77 -1.95 26.52
N GLY A 44 -6.69 -2.42 25.90
CA GLY A 44 -6.24 -1.99 24.58
C GLY A 44 -7.29 -2.29 23.50
N ALA A 45 -7.84 -3.51 23.50
CA ALA A 45 -8.92 -3.91 22.59
C ALA A 45 -10.18 -3.07 22.78
N ALA A 46 -10.61 -2.82 24.03
CA ALA A 46 -11.74 -1.95 24.32
C ALA A 46 -11.51 -0.51 23.81
N CYS A 47 -10.31 0.04 23.99
CA CYS A 47 -9.95 1.35 23.47
C CYS A 47 -9.97 1.38 21.93
N LEU A 48 -9.52 0.33 21.26
CA LEU A 48 -9.61 0.20 19.80
C LEU A 48 -11.06 0.12 19.31
N LEU A 49 -11.93 -0.59 20.02
CA LEU A 49 -13.36 -0.64 19.69
C LEU A 49 -14.03 0.73 19.84
N VAL A 50 -13.75 1.45 20.94
CA VAL A 50 -14.26 2.82 21.13
C VAL A 50 -13.70 3.77 20.07
N TRP A 51 -12.42 3.65 19.74
CA TRP A 51 -11.81 4.40 18.65
C TRP A 51 -12.49 4.13 17.31
N GLY A 52 -12.69 2.85 16.96
CA GLY A 52 -13.42 2.41 15.77
C GLY A 52 -14.84 2.96 15.73
N PHE A 53 -15.57 2.89 16.85
CA PHE A 53 -16.91 3.46 16.97
C PHE A 53 -16.93 4.97 16.76
N LEU A 54 -15.97 5.70 17.34
CA LEU A 54 -15.84 7.16 17.18
C LEU A 54 -15.46 7.56 15.75
N LEU A 55 -14.82 6.68 14.98
CA LEU A 55 -14.54 6.90 13.56
C LEU A 55 -15.79 6.72 12.69
N ILE A 56 -16.71 5.84 13.10
CA ILE A 56 -17.97 5.56 12.37
C ILE A 56 -19.03 6.62 12.70
N ARG A 57 -19.03 7.15 13.92
CA ARG A 57 -20.02 8.14 14.37
C ARG A 57 -19.77 9.52 13.72
N LYS A 58 -20.68 9.93 12.81
CA LYS A 58 -20.66 11.29 12.22
C LYS A 58 -20.81 12.36 13.31
N PRO A 59 -20.03 13.46 13.29
CA PRO A 59 -20.31 14.61 14.14
C PRO A 59 -21.64 15.25 13.72
N LYS A 60 -22.47 15.61 14.71
CA LYS A 60 -23.72 16.35 14.49
C LYS A 60 -23.35 17.75 13.99
N ILE A 61 -23.58 18.01 12.70
CA ILE A 61 -23.30 19.32 12.09
C ILE A 61 -24.33 20.31 12.65
N ARG A 62 -23.86 21.41 13.22
CA ARG A 62 -24.70 22.57 13.56
C ARG A 62 -24.90 23.34 12.26
N GLU A 63 -26.10 23.31 11.70
CA GLU A 63 -26.43 24.04 10.48
C GLU A 63 -26.33 25.55 10.73
N GLY A 64 -25.58 26.22 9.86
CA GLY A 64 -25.41 27.67 9.84
C GLY A 64 -24.83 28.05 8.48
N THR A 65 -25.74 28.52 7.62
CA THR A 65 -25.55 29.38 6.44
C THR A 65 -24.16 29.43 5.81
N ASP A 66 -24.00 28.72 4.71
CA ASP A 66 -23.38 29.23 3.48
C ASP A 66 -23.64 28.21 2.35
N ALA A 67 -24.84 28.34 1.78
CA ALA A 67 -25.19 27.69 0.53
C ALA A 67 -24.47 28.44 -0.60
N LEU A 68 -23.49 27.80 -1.23
CA LEU A 68 -23.14 27.92 -2.67
C LEU A 68 -22.00 26.96 -3.04
N ILE A 69 -22.14 25.66 -2.72
CA ILE A 69 -21.53 24.54 -3.47
C ILE A 69 -22.48 23.32 -3.37
N GLN A 70 -23.49 23.25 -4.23
CA GLN A 70 -24.13 21.97 -4.62
C GLN A 70 -23.16 21.23 -5.56
N SER A 71 -22.99 19.91 -5.59
CA SER A 71 -23.69 18.80 -4.94
C SER A 71 -22.80 17.54 -5.04
N SER A 72 -22.43 16.97 -3.91
CA SER A 72 -22.28 15.52 -3.71
C SER A 72 -22.12 15.35 -2.22
N SER A 73 -23.14 14.82 -1.54
CA SER A 73 -22.93 14.30 -0.19
C SER A 73 -21.74 13.34 -0.25
N PRO A 74 -20.72 13.44 0.62
CA PRO A 74 -19.62 12.49 0.58
C PRO A 74 -20.17 11.11 0.95
N LEU A 75 -20.43 10.29 -0.07
CA LEU A 75 -20.81 8.89 0.08
C LEU A 75 -19.67 8.12 0.77
N PRO A 76 -19.99 7.05 1.50
CA PRO A 76 -19.16 6.68 2.62
C PRO A 76 -17.93 5.89 2.16
N ALA A 77 -16.75 6.47 2.44
CA ALA A 77 -15.41 5.94 2.20
C ALA A 77 -15.23 4.44 2.47
N TRP A 78 -16.07 3.82 3.31
CA TRP A 78 -15.99 2.40 3.65
C TRP A 78 -16.15 1.46 2.44
N ARG A 79 -16.89 1.82 1.39
CA ARG A 79 -17.05 0.93 0.21
C ARG A 79 -15.74 0.74 -0.54
N LEU A 80 -14.98 1.82 -0.76
CA LEU A 80 -13.64 1.73 -1.36
C LEU A 80 -12.67 0.98 -0.45
N VAL A 81 -12.72 1.24 0.86
CA VAL A 81 -11.90 0.51 1.85
C VAL A 81 -12.20 -0.99 1.81
N ALA A 82 -13.48 -1.37 1.81
CA ALA A 82 -13.89 -2.77 1.70
C ALA A 82 -13.44 -3.39 0.37
N LEU A 83 -13.60 -2.68 -0.75
CA LEU A 83 -13.12 -3.14 -2.06
C LEU A 83 -11.61 -3.41 -2.03
N PHE A 84 -10.79 -2.46 -1.59
CA PHE A 84 -9.33 -2.63 -1.57
C PHE A 84 -8.87 -3.67 -0.53
N THR A 85 -9.59 -3.83 0.57
CA THR A 85 -9.33 -4.89 1.56
C THR A 85 -9.57 -6.28 0.94
N LEU A 86 -10.72 -6.48 0.30
CA LEU A 86 -11.07 -7.75 -0.34
C LEU A 86 -10.19 -8.03 -1.56
N ALA A 87 -9.89 -7.01 -2.37
CA ALA A 87 -8.98 -7.13 -3.51
C ALA A 87 -7.55 -7.44 -3.06
N GLY A 88 -7.09 -6.88 -1.94
CA GLY A 88 -5.80 -7.22 -1.33
C GLY A 88 -5.74 -8.66 -0.82
N ALA A 89 -6.80 -9.13 -0.16
CA ALA A 89 -6.90 -10.53 0.27
C ALA A 89 -6.88 -11.50 -0.92
N PHE A 90 -7.64 -11.17 -1.98
CA PHE A 90 -7.64 -11.91 -3.24
C PHE A 90 -6.24 -11.94 -3.88
N ALA A 91 -5.58 -10.79 -4.02
CA ALA A 91 -4.25 -10.69 -4.60
C ALA A 91 -3.20 -11.48 -3.80
N ALA A 92 -3.26 -11.42 -2.46
CA ALA A 92 -2.40 -12.22 -1.59
C ALA A 92 -2.64 -13.73 -1.76
N THR A 93 -3.90 -14.14 -2.00
CA THR A 93 -4.25 -15.54 -2.26
C THR A 93 -3.74 -15.98 -3.63
N ALA A 94 -3.90 -15.13 -4.65
CA ALA A 94 -3.42 -15.36 -6.01
C ALA A 94 -1.89 -15.50 -6.07
N MET A 95 -1.15 -14.87 -5.17
CA MET A 95 0.31 -14.98 -5.06
C MET A 95 0.80 -16.35 -4.53
N ILE A 96 -0.02 -17.11 -3.79
CA ILE A 96 0.42 -18.35 -3.11
C ILE A 96 1.05 -19.38 -4.07
N PRO A 97 0.46 -19.71 -5.24
CA PRO A 97 1.06 -20.66 -6.17
C PRO A 97 2.45 -20.25 -6.65
N TYR A 98 2.66 -18.95 -6.86
CA TYR A 98 3.97 -18.41 -7.22
C TYR A 98 4.98 -18.62 -6.08
N GLN A 99 4.59 -18.33 -4.83
CA GLN A 99 5.45 -18.54 -3.66
C GLN A 99 5.81 -20.00 -3.42
N LEU A 100 4.90 -20.93 -3.73
CA LEU A 100 5.15 -22.36 -3.67
C LEU A 100 6.19 -22.79 -4.71
N GLN A 101 6.01 -22.41 -5.97
CA GLN A 101 6.92 -22.81 -7.05
C GLN A 101 8.32 -22.17 -6.92
N THR A 102 8.38 -20.94 -6.40
CA THR A 102 9.64 -20.23 -6.19
C THR A 102 10.36 -20.61 -4.90
N GLY A 103 9.80 -21.51 -4.07
CA GLY A 103 10.39 -21.93 -2.80
C GLY A 103 10.36 -20.88 -1.68
N LEU A 104 9.73 -19.73 -1.91
CA LEU A 104 9.59 -18.66 -0.92
C LEU A 104 8.78 -19.11 0.30
N LEU A 105 7.66 -19.80 0.07
CA LEU A 105 6.83 -20.32 1.17
C LEU A 105 7.56 -21.44 1.93
N GLU A 106 8.30 -22.31 1.24
CA GLU A 106 9.08 -23.37 1.87
C GLU A 106 10.18 -22.80 2.77
N THR A 107 10.85 -21.73 2.33
CA THR A 107 11.86 -21.03 3.12
C THR A 107 11.26 -20.47 4.41
N ALA A 108 10.06 -19.87 4.35
CA ALA A 108 9.35 -19.39 5.52
C ALA A 108 8.95 -20.53 6.48
N VAL A 109 8.51 -21.68 5.94
CA VAL A 109 8.19 -22.88 6.72
C VAL A 109 9.42 -23.40 7.47
N LYS A 110 10.61 -23.41 6.87
CA LYS A 110 11.85 -23.86 7.55
C LYS A 110 12.18 -23.03 8.80
N THR A 111 11.72 -21.79 8.85
CA THR A 111 11.95 -20.87 9.98
C THR A 111 10.79 -20.80 10.98
N SER A 112 9.74 -21.60 10.80
CA SER A 112 8.52 -21.54 11.61
C SER A 112 7.96 -22.94 11.92
N PRO A 113 7.44 -23.19 13.14
CA PRO A 113 6.81 -24.48 13.46
C PRO A 113 5.44 -24.68 12.80
N LEU A 114 4.92 -23.69 12.05
CA LEU A 114 3.58 -23.70 11.48
C LEU A 114 3.51 -24.46 10.14
N PRO A 115 2.42 -25.18 9.85
CA PRO A 115 2.24 -25.82 8.55
C PRO A 115 2.08 -24.78 7.43
N PRO A 116 2.44 -25.11 6.17
CA PRO A 116 2.40 -24.17 5.04
C PRO A 116 1.04 -23.48 4.84
N ALA A 117 -0.06 -24.21 5.02
CA ALA A 117 -1.41 -23.67 4.91
C ALA A 117 -1.71 -22.57 5.95
N ALA A 118 -1.20 -22.72 7.18
CA ALA A 118 -1.35 -21.72 8.23
C ALA A 118 -0.54 -20.45 7.90
N LEU A 119 0.70 -20.59 7.41
CA LEU A 119 1.52 -19.46 6.98
C LEU A 119 0.92 -18.71 5.79
N ALA A 120 0.35 -19.43 4.82
CA ALA A 120 -0.39 -18.85 3.71
C ALA A 120 -1.61 -18.07 4.20
N GLY A 121 -2.40 -18.66 5.11
CA GLY A 121 -3.56 -17.99 5.72
C GLY A 121 -3.18 -16.72 6.50
N ILE A 122 -2.09 -16.76 7.26
CA ILE A 122 -1.54 -15.60 7.97
C ILE A 122 -1.12 -14.52 6.97
N THR A 123 -0.45 -14.88 5.88
CA THR A 123 -0.01 -13.93 4.85
C THR A 123 -1.20 -13.22 4.19
N VAL A 124 -2.26 -13.95 3.88
CA VAL A 124 -3.50 -13.39 3.31
C VAL A 124 -4.17 -12.45 4.32
N LEU A 125 -4.32 -12.89 5.57
CA LEU A 125 -4.93 -12.08 6.62
C LEU A 125 -4.12 -10.80 6.89
N GLN A 126 -2.80 -10.92 7.00
CA GLN A 126 -1.90 -9.79 7.20
C GLN A 126 -2.00 -8.79 6.04
N THR A 127 -2.00 -9.27 4.80
CA THR A 127 -2.14 -8.39 3.62
C THR A 127 -3.50 -7.70 3.59
N ALA A 128 -4.57 -8.41 3.95
CA ALA A 128 -5.91 -7.81 4.06
C ALA A 128 -5.94 -6.70 5.12
N ILE A 129 -5.33 -6.93 6.29
CA ILE A 129 -5.22 -5.92 7.36
C ILE A 129 -4.42 -4.70 6.88
N PHE A 130 -3.30 -4.91 6.20
CA PHE A 130 -2.50 -3.82 5.64
C PHE A 130 -3.29 -3.02 4.61
N CYS A 131 -3.96 -3.68 3.65
CA CYS A 131 -4.82 -3.01 2.69
C CYS A 131 -5.98 -2.27 3.36
N PHE A 132 -6.58 -2.83 4.40
CA PHE A 132 -7.63 -2.17 5.18
C PHE A 132 -7.12 -0.87 5.81
N VAL A 133 -6.03 -0.93 6.58
CA VAL A 133 -5.47 0.24 7.27
C VAL A 133 -4.99 1.28 6.26
N ALA A 134 -4.26 0.86 5.23
CA ALA A 134 -3.72 1.72 4.19
C ALA A 134 -4.85 2.42 3.42
N SER A 135 -5.80 1.66 2.88
CA SER A 135 -6.92 2.24 2.14
C SER A 135 -7.81 3.11 3.03
N PHE A 136 -8.02 2.77 4.31
CA PHE A 136 -8.78 3.60 5.25
C PHE A 136 -8.17 4.98 5.42
N ILE A 137 -6.85 5.04 5.66
CA ILE A 137 -6.13 6.31 5.79
C ILE A 137 -6.10 7.02 4.43
N GLY A 138 -5.74 6.30 3.38
CA GLY A 138 -5.59 6.81 2.02
C GLY A 138 -6.87 7.47 1.50
N VAL A 139 -7.99 6.75 1.49
CA VAL A 139 -9.30 7.28 1.05
C VAL A 139 -9.72 8.51 1.86
N LYS A 140 -9.42 8.54 3.17
CA LYS A 140 -9.74 9.69 4.03
C LYS A 140 -8.88 10.93 3.74
N LEU A 141 -7.64 10.73 3.28
CA LEU A 141 -6.70 11.81 3.00
C LEU A 141 -6.69 12.24 1.53
N ALA A 142 -7.07 11.35 0.60
CA ALA A 142 -6.97 11.58 -0.85
C ALA A 142 -7.67 12.88 -1.31
N PRO A 143 -8.92 13.19 -0.87
CA PRO A 143 -9.57 14.45 -1.26
C PRO A 143 -8.83 15.70 -0.77
N LYS A 144 -8.11 15.59 0.36
CA LYS A 144 -7.31 16.69 0.94
C LYS A 144 -5.97 16.86 0.22
N ALA A 145 -5.48 15.80 -0.42
CA ALA A 145 -4.27 15.79 -1.24
C ALA A 145 -4.56 16.01 -2.73
N GLY A 146 -5.82 16.15 -3.15
CA GLY A 146 -6.19 16.25 -4.56
C GLY A 146 -5.93 14.97 -5.35
N LEU A 147 -6.06 13.81 -4.69
CA LEU A 147 -5.82 12.47 -5.23
C LEU A 147 -7.05 11.58 -5.02
N GLY A 148 -7.07 10.39 -5.62
CA GLY A 148 -8.16 9.43 -5.40
C GLY A 148 -8.23 8.31 -6.43
N ALA A 149 -9.29 7.51 -6.34
CA ALA A 149 -9.65 6.45 -7.28
C ALA A 149 -10.99 6.80 -7.94
N PRO A 150 -11.03 7.75 -8.89
CA PRO A 150 -12.28 8.34 -9.38
C PRO A 150 -13.18 7.38 -10.19
N LEU A 151 -12.61 6.40 -10.90
CA LEU A 151 -13.41 5.43 -11.68
C LEU A 151 -14.08 4.42 -10.75
N LEU A 152 -13.32 3.85 -9.81
CA LEU A 152 -13.81 2.90 -8.81
C LEU A 152 -14.80 3.57 -7.86
N ALA A 153 -14.53 4.81 -7.46
CA ALA A 153 -15.46 5.59 -6.64
C ALA A 153 -16.80 5.78 -7.36
N ALA A 154 -16.78 6.25 -8.60
CA ALA A 154 -18.00 6.46 -9.38
C ALA A 154 -18.77 5.15 -9.61
N TRP A 155 -18.07 4.07 -9.94
CA TRP A 155 -18.67 2.74 -10.12
C TRP A 155 -19.37 2.24 -8.84
N LEU A 156 -18.70 2.27 -7.69
CA LEU A 156 -19.29 1.84 -6.40
C LEU A 156 -20.44 2.74 -5.93
N ASN A 157 -20.44 3.99 -6.36
CA ASN A 157 -21.48 4.96 -6.03
C ASN A 157 -22.63 4.99 -7.04
N ARG A 158 -22.56 4.20 -8.12
CA ARG A 158 -23.50 4.24 -9.25
C ARG A 158 -23.62 5.65 -9.86
N GLU A 159 -22.53 6.39 -9.82
CA GLU A 159 -22.36 7.69 -10.48
C GLU A 159 -21.79 7.49 -11.88
N GLN A 160 -21.93 8.49 -12.76
CA GLN A 160 -21.31 8.42 -14.08
C GLN A 160 -19.78 8.48 -13.92
N PRO A 161 -19.03 7.43 -14.32
CA PRO A 161 -17.58 7.45 -14.19
C PRO A 161 -16.97 8.45 -15.17
N PRO A 162 -15.83 9.08 -14.82
CA PRO A 162 -15.06 9.81 -15.80
C PRO A 162 -14.66 8.89 -16.95
N LYS A 163 -14.53 9.41 -18.17
CA LYS A 163 -14.13 8.58 -19.32
C LYS A 163 -12.69 8.09 -19.12
N LEU A 164 -12.50 6.77 -19.27
CA LEU A 164 -11.18 6.17 -19.44
C LEU A 164 -10.56 6.73 -20.74
N SER A 165 -9.36 7.30 -20.63
CA SER A 165 -8.67 7.88 -21.75
C SER A 165 -7.75 6.85 -22.38
N GLY A 166 -8.10 6.35 -23.56
CA GLY A 166 -7.28 5.40 -24.31
C GLY A 166 -5.84 5.87 -24.52
N ARG A 167 -5.62 7.19 -24.70
CA ARG A 167 -4.27 7.78 -24.77
C ARG A 167 -3.46 7.57 -23.50
N TRP A 168 -4.08 7.69 -22.33
CA TRP A 168 -3.41 7.49 -21.04
C TRP A 168 -3.24 6.01 -20.68
N ILE A 169 -4.13 5.13 -21.14
CA ILE A 169 -3.93 3.68 -21.07
C ILE A 169 -2.73 3.28 -21.95
N ALA A 170 -2.65 3.79 -23.17
CA ALA A 170 -1.50 3.56 -24.05
C ALA A 170 -0.21 4.12 -23.44
N ALA A 171 -0.24 5.33 -22.86
CA ALA A 171 0.90 5.88 -22.15
C ALA A 171 1.32 4.99 -20.96
N ALA A 172 0.36 4.51 -20.16
CA ALA A 172 0.62 3.57 -19.07
C ALA A 172 1.32 2.31 -19.56
N ALA A 173 0.80 1.68 -20.62
CA ALA A 173 1.38 0.48 -21.22
C ALA A 173 2.81 0.71 -21.77
N ILE A 174 3.00 1.77 -22.57
CA ILE A 174 4.30 2.11 -23.17
C ILE A 174 5.31 2.46 -22.09
N GLY A 175 4.92 3.28 -21.11
CA GLY A 175 5.79 3.66 -19.98
C GLY A 175 6.20 2.46 -19.14
N SER A 176 5.28 1.52 -18.88
CA SER A 176 5.57 0.27 -18.19
C SER A 176 6.49 -0.64 -19.00
N ALA A 177 6.31 -0.75 -20.31
CA ALA A 177 7.19 -1.53 -21.18
C ALA A 177 8.61 -0.95 -21.21
N ILE A 178 8.75 0.36 -21.42
CA ILE A 178 10.05 1.05 -21.43
C ILE A 178 10.74 0.92 -20.06
N GLY A 179 10.01 1.17 -18.97
CA GLY A 179 10.55 1.05 -17.62
C GLY A 179 11.00 -0.38 -17.29
N THR A 180 10.24 -1.39 -17.73
CA THR A 180 10.60 -2.80 -17.60
C THR A 180 11.85 -3.14 -18.39
N LEU A 181 11.95 -2.70 -19.65
CA LEU A 181 13.17 -2.88 -20.45
C LEU A 181 14.40 -2.22 -19.81
N LEU A 182 14.22 -1.04 -19.20
CA LEU A 182 15.29 -0.37 -18.46
C LEU A 182 15.68 -1.14 -17.20
N ILE A 183 14.71 -1.72 -16.45
CA ILE A 183 14.99 -2.62 -15.32
C ILE A 183 15.82 -3.81 -15.79
N PHE A 184 15.41 -4.48 -16.87
CA PHE A 184 16.17 -5.60 -17.44
C PHE A 184 17.58 -5.18 -17.84
N ALA A 185 17.75 -4.06 -18.52
CA ALA A 185 19.06 -3.57 -18.92
C ALA A 185 19.96 -3.26 -17.71
N LEU A 186 19.43 -2.58 -16.69
CA LEU A 186 20.16 -2.29 -15.46
C LEU A 186 20.53 -3.59 -14.73
N GLU A 187 19.60 -4.53 -14.63
CA GLU A 187 19.86 -5.82 -14.00
C GLU A 187 20.94 -6.60 -14.73
N SER A 188 20.82 -6.78 -16.05
CA SER A 188 21.74 -7.61 -16.85
C SER A 188 23.12 -6.98 -17.04
N PHE A 189 23.22 -5.66 -17.21
CA PHE A 189 24.48 -5.00 -17.57
C PHE A 189 25.16 -4.29 -16.40
N ILE A 190 24.41 -3.89 -15.36
CA ILE A 190 24.96 -3.15 -14.21
C ILE A 190 25.04 -4.03 -12.98
N PHE A 191 23.94 -4.64 -12.55
CA PHE A 191 23.90 -5.33 -11.27
C PHE A 191 24.45 -6.76 -11.34
N GLN A 192 23.88 -7.62 -12.19
CA GLN A 192 24.25 -9.04 -12.28
C GLN A 192 25.76 -9.29 -12.47
N PRO A 193 26.49 -8.57 -13.35
CA PRO A 193 27.92 -8.79 -13.53
C PRO A 193 28.79 -8.44 -12.31
N ARG A 194 28.22 -7.75 -11.30
CA ARG A 194 28.91 -7.27 -10.10
C ARG A 194 28.43 -7.96 -8.83
N MET A 195 27.53 -8.93 -8.96
CA MET A 195 27.00 -9.71 -7.85
C MET A 195 27.50 -11.14 -7.98
N GLU A 196 27.69 -11.81 -6.84
CA GLU A 196 27.76 -13.27 -6.83
C GLU A 196 26.44 -13.81 -7.41
N PRO A 197 26.48 -14.90 -8.20
CA PRO A 197 25.27 -15.54 -8.68
C PRO A 197 24.33 -15.79 -7.51
N ALA A 198 23.14 -15.17 -7.54
CA ALA A 198 22.04 -15.69 -6.74
C ALA A 198 21.89 -17.17 -7.12
N GLY A 199 21.63 -18.06 -6.16
CA GLY A 199 21.65 -19.52 -6.37
C GLY A 199 20.70 -20.03 -7.46
N VAL A 200 19.79 -20.95 -7.14
CA VAL A 200 18.82 -21.42 -8.14
C VAL A 200 17.88 -20.26 -8.50
N SER A 201 17.80 -19.92 -9.79
CA SER A 201 16.78 -18.98 -10.28
C SER A 201 15.40 -19.59 -10.04
N PRO A 202 14.52 -18.95 -9.25
CA PRO A 202 13.21 -19.51 -8.98
C PRO A 202 12.43 -19.65 -10.29
N SER A 203 12.12 -20.89 -10.70
CA SER A 203 11.30 -21.15 -11.87
C SER A 203 9.82 -21.09 -11.48
N ALA A 204 9.05 -20.28 -12.19
CA ALA A 204 7.59 -20.21 -12.03
C ALA A 204 6.92 -20.46 -13.38
N SER A 205 5.86 -21.28 -13.38
CA SER A 205 5.02 -21.47 -14.57
C SER A 205 4.36 -20.16 -15.00
N ILE A 206 4.07 -20.01 -16.30
CA ILE A 206 3.38 -18.83 -16.86
C ILE A 206 2.11 -18.48 -16.07
N TRP A 207 1.29 -19.46 -15.71
CA TRP A 207 0.02 -19.21 -15.02
C TRP A 207 0.22 -18.69 -13.59
N SER A 208 1.20 -19.20 -12.85
CA SER A 208 1.49 -18.72 -11.49
C SER A 208 2.14 -17.34 -11.54
N ALA A 209 3.00 -17.08 -12.53
CA ALA A 209 3.53 -15.75 -12.82
C ALA A 209 2.42 -14.76 -13.19
N ALA A 210 1.40 -15.18 -13.93
CA ALA A 210 0.25 -14.33 -14.25
C ALA A 210 -0.62 -14.01 -13.02
N LEU A 211 -0.56 -14.81 -11.96
CA LEU A 211 -1.30 -14.54 -10.72
C LEU A 211 -0.55 -13.58 -9.79
N ILE A 212 0.79 -13.56 -9.80
CA ILE A 212 1.57 -12.64 -8.93
C ILE A 212 1.31 -11.17 -9.27
N VAL A 213 0.96 -10.87 -10.52
CA VAL A 213 0.77 -9.49 -11.01
C VAL A 213 -0.34 -8.75 -10.24
N PHE A 214 -1.33 -9.47 -9.70
CA PHE A 214 -2.37 -8.86 -8.88
C PHE A 214 -1.82 -8.30 -7.56
N TYR A 215 -0.76 -8.90 -7.02
CA TYR A 215 -0.14 -8.42 -5.79
C TYR A 215 0.51 -7.05 -6.02
N GLY A 216 1.42 -6.93 -7.01
CA GLY A 216 2.02 -5.63 -7.37
C GLY A 216 0.95 -4.62 -7.79
N GLY A 217 0.12 -5.02 -8.75
CA GLY A 217 -0.95 -4.18 -9.30
C GLY A 217 -1.97 -3.64 -8.29
N ILE A 218 -2.30 -4.38 -7.23
CA ILE A 218 -3.35 -3.99 -6.27
C ILE A 218 -2.76 -3.64 -4.91
N VAL A 219 -2.04 -4.58 -4.28
CA VAL A 219 -1.57 -4.43 -2.89
C VAL A 219 -0.56 -3.30 -2.80
N GLU A 220 0.44 -3.28 -3.67
CA GLU A 220 1.48 -2.26 -3.62
C GLU A 220 0.93 -0.88 -3.98
N GLU A 221 0.01 -0.78 -4.94
CA GLU A 221 -0.62 0.49 -5.29
C GLU A 221 -1.50 1.03 -4.15
N VAL A 222 -2.22 0.16 -3.42
CA VAL A 222 -2.97 0.57 -2.23
C VAL A 222 -2.04 1.07 -1.13
N LEU A 223 -0.93 0.37 -0.86
CA LEU A 223 0.02 0.74 0.19
C LEU A 223 0.82 2.00 -0.16
N LEU A 224 1.29 2.10 -1.40
CA LEU A 224 2.25 3.12 -1.80
C LEU A 224 1.60 4.36 -2.38
N ARG A 225 0.57 4.21 -3.23
CA ARG A 225 -0.04 5.35 -3.91
C ARG A 225 -1.20 5.85 -3.07
N LEU A 226 -2.20 5.01 -2.86
CA LEU A 226 -3.40 5.41 -2.13
C LEU A 226 -3.07 5.82 -0.69
N PHE A 227 -2.21 5.09 0.01
CA PHE A 227 -1.80 5.43 1.38
C PHE A 227 -0.57 6.33 1.44
N LEU A 228 0.64 5.80 1.18
CA LEU A 228 1.89 6.47 1.53
C LEU A 228 2.09 7.79 0.79
N MET A 229 2.00 7.79 -0.54
CA MET A 229 2.15 8.99 -1.36
C MET A 229 1.09 10.03 -1.01
N THR A 230 -0.17 9.63 -0.86
CA THR A 230 -1.25 10.52 -0.41
C THR A 230 -0.96 11.13 0.96
N LEU A 231 -0.46 10.33 1.91
CA LEU A 231 -0.07 10.81 3.23
C LEU A 231 1.07 11.82 3.13
N ILE A 232 2.09 11.57 2.32
CA ILE A 232 3.23 12.47 2.11
C ILE A 232 2.75 13.79 1.48
N VAL A 233 1.98 13.75 0.39
CA VAL A 233 1.40 14.98 -0.21
C VAL A 233 0.55 15.74 0.81
N TRP A 234 -0.25 15.01 1.59
CA TRP A 234 -1.08 15.59 2.63
C TRP A 234 -0.22 16.30 3.69
N LEU A 235 0.85 15.68 4.20
CA LEU A 235 1.77 16.25 5.18
C LEU A 235 2.50 17.47 4.62
N LEU A 236 3.12 17.33 3.44
CA LEU A 236 3.88 18.40 2.78
C LEU A 236 3.02 19.60 2.43
N SER A 237 1.72 19.40 2.17
CA SER A 237 0.79 20.50 1.88
C SER A 237 0.27 21.24 3.12
N ILE A 238 0.43 20.70 4.35
CA ILE A 238 -0.08 21.31 5.59
C ILE A 238 0.31 22.80 5.71
N PRO A 239 1.59 23.19 5.53
CA PRO A 239 2.02 24.58 5.69
C PRO A 239 1.35 25.55 4.69
N LEU A 240 0.90 25.05 3.53
CA LEU A 240 0.37 25.87 2.44
C LEU A 240 -1.17 25.89 2.36
N ARG A 241 -1.87 25.13 3.22
CA ARG A 241 -3.33 24.93 3.14
C ARG A 241 -4.17 26.20 3.20
N ARG A 242 -3.70 27.25 3.88
CA ARG A 242 -4.44 28.51 4.01
C ARG A 242 -4.24 29.47 2.82
N ARG A 243 -3.29 29.18 1.92
CA ARG A 243 -2.82 30.16 0.93
C ARG A 243 -2.80 29.68 -0.51
N ARG A 244 -2.75 28.37 -0.78
CA ARG A 244 -2.61 27.85 -2.15
C ARG A 244 -3.43 26.59 -2.39
N ARG A 245 -4.55 26.75 -3.10
CA ARG A 245 -5.16 25.71 -3.92
C ARG A 245 -5.09 26.20 -5.37
N PRO A 246 -4.60 25.39 -6.33
CA PRO A 246 -4.19 23.97 -6.21
C PRO A 246 -2.86 23.74 -5.45
N ILE A 247 -2.63 22.50 -5.01
CA ILE A 247 -1.35 22.07 -4.39
C ILE A 247 -0.24 22.19 -5.45
N PRO A 248 0.91 22.79 -5.13
CA PRO A 248 2.00 22.95 -6.11
C PRO A 248 2.56 21.62 -6.64
N PRO A 249 2.88 21.53 -7.96
CA PRO A 249 3.49 20.35 -8.59
C PRO A 249 4.71 19.74 -7.88
N PHE A 250 5.60 20.57 -7.34
CA PHE A 250 6.83 20.10 -6.71
C PHE A 250 6.58 19.25 -5.46
N LEU A 251 5.45 19.45 -4.76
CA LEU A 251 5.07 18.61 -3.62
C LEU A 251 4.62 17.21 -4.04
N TYR A 252 3.97 17.09 -5.20
CA TYR A 252 3.64 15.79 -5.77
C TYR A 252 4.90 15.05 -6.21
N TRP A 253 5.82 15.72 -6.92
CA TRP A 253 7.09 15.12 -7.29
C TRP A 253 7.92 14.68 -6.08
N GLY A 254 8.01 15.53 -5.04
CA GLY A 254 8.66 15.15 -3.78
C GLY A 254 8.04 13.92 -3.13
N ALA A 255 6.70 13.82 -3.13
CA ALA A 255 6.00 12.64 -2.61
C ALA A 255 6.22 11.38 -3.47
N ILE A 256 6.25 11.52 -4.80
CA ILE A 256 6.51 10.42 -5.74
C ILE A 256 7.92 9.86 -5.50
N VAL A 257 8.93 10.73 -5.47
CA VAL A 257 10.32 10.31 -5.25
C VAL A 257 10.49 9.69 -3.87
N LEU A 258 9.93 10.31 -2.81
CA LEU A 258 10.04 9.77 -1.46
C LEU A 258 9.32 8.41 -1.33
N ALA A 259 8.13 8.25 -1.91
CA ALA A 259 7.43 6.98 -1.91
C ALA A 259 8.19 5.89 -2.69
N ALA A 260 8.83 6.23 -3.81
CA ALA A 260 9.66 5.31 -4.58
C ALA A 260 10.91 4.86 -3.81
N VAL A 261 11.58 5.77 -3.09
CA VAL A 261 12.71 5.42 -2.22
C VAL A 261 12.25 4.51 -1.08
N LEU A 262 11.17 4.86 -0.39
CA LEU A 262 10.61 4.06 0.70
C LEU A 262 10.16 2.67 0.22
N PHE A 263 9.66 2.57 -1.01
CA PHE A 263 9.31 1.30 -1.63
C PHE A 263 10.53 0.39 -1.83
N GLY A 264 11.63 0.93 -2.38
CA GLY A 264 12.88 0.19 -2.50
C GLY A 264 13.48 -0.20 -1.14
N LEU A 265 13.37 0.67 -0.12
CA LEU A 265 13.76 0.33 1.24
C LEU A 265 12.89 -0.80 1.83
N GLY A 266 11.59 -0.81 1.52
CA GLY A 266 10.67 -1.88 1.91
C GLY A 266 11.04 -3.26 1.36
N HIS A 267 11.84 -3.31 0.28
CA HIS A 267 12.33 -4.54 -0.34
C HIS A 267 13.64 -5.08 0.25
N LEU A 268 14.30 -4.33 1.14
CA LEU A 268 15.57 -4.75 1.73
C LEU A 268 15.47 -6.06 2.54
N PRO A 269 14.42 -6.32 3.34
CA PRO A 269 14.30 -7.60 4.06
C PRO A 269 14.26 -8.80 3.10
N ALA A 270 13.47 -8.73 2.03
CA ALA A 270 13.40 -9.79 1.03
C ALA A 270 14.72 -9.94 0.26
N THR A 271 15.38 -8.82 -0.05
CA THR A 271 16.72 -8.80 -0.66
C THR A 271 17.74 -9.50 0.25
N ASN A 272 17.69 -9.26 1.56
CA ASN A 272 18.58 -9.93 2.51
C ASN A 272 18.33 -11.44 2.57
N VAL A 273 17.08 -11.88 2.54
CA VAL A 273 16.73 -13.31 2.51
C VAL A 273 17.25 -13.96 1.22
N MET A 274 17.10 -13.28 0.08
CA MET A 274 17.51 -13.82 -1.23
C MET A 274 19.03 -13.91 -1.41
N PHE A 275 19.78 -12.92 -0.91
CA PHE A 275 21.23 -12.81 -1.12
C PHE A 275 22.07 -13.10 0.14
N GLY A 276 21.43 -13.49 1.25
CA GLY A 276 22.06 -13.85 2.52
C GLY A 276 22.55 -12.66 3.37
N SER A 277 23.07 -11.60 2.75
CA SER A 277 23.49 -10.38 3.44
C SER A 277 23.35 -9.14 2.55
N LEU A 278 23.09 -7.98 3.15
CA LEU A 278 23.03 -6.70 2.43
C LEU A 278 24.42 -6.05 2.35
N ASN A 279 24.77 -5.58 1.16
CA ASN A 279 25.89 -4.67 0.92
C ASN A 279 25.41 -3.42 0.16
N ALA A 280 26.29 -2.44 -0.03
CA ALA A 280 25.94 -1.19 -0.69
C ALA A 280 25.36 -1.39 -2.11
N LEU A 281 25.91 -2.34 -2.87
CA LEU A 281 25.43 -2.65 -4.23
C LEU A 281 23.99 -3.19 -4.20
N LEU A 282 23.68 -4.13 -3.30
CA LEU A 282 22.35 -4.71 -3.14
C LEU A 282 21.32 -3.69 -2.67
N VAL A 283 21.72 -2.77 -1.79
CA VAL A 283 20.85 -1.66 -1.36
C VAL A 283 20.55 -0.73 -2.54
N ILE A 284 21.57 -0.34 -3.31
CA ILE A 284 21.37 0.51 -4.50
C ILE A 284 20.50 -0.22 -5.53
N ARG A 285 20.74 -1.51 -5.77
CA ARG A 285 19.92 -2.35 -6.66
C ARG A 285 18.46 -2.34 -6.22
N ALA A 286 18.19 -2.62 -4.95
CA ALA A 286 16.82 -2.64 -4.41
C ALA A 286 16.15 -1.26 -4.54
N LEU A 287 16.86 -0.17 -4.28
CA LEU A 287 16.32 1.19 -4.45
C LEU A 287 16.01 1.52 -5.90
N VAL A 288 16.93 1.23 -6.82
CA VAL A 288 16.80 1.59 -8.23
C VAL A 288 15.74 0.74 -8.93
N LEU A 289 15.82 -0.59 -8.81
CA LEU A 289 14.95 -1.48 -9.58
C LEU A 289 13.49 -1.42 -9.11
N ASN A 290 13.24 -1.30 -7.80
CA ASN A 290 11.89 -1.13 -7.28
C ASN A 290 11.40 0.32 -7.45
N GLY A 291 12.28 1.31 -7.28
CA GLY A 291 11.91 2.73 -7.32
C GLY A 291 11.63 3.29 -8.72
N LEU A 292 12.24 2.74 -9.77
CA LEU A 292 12.18 3.31 -11.13
C LEU A 292 10.76 3.39 -11.68
N LEU A 293 10.08 2.24 -11.80
CA LEU A 293 8.66 2.19 -12.14
C LEU A 293 7.79 2.81 -11.05
N GLY A 294 8.29 2.80 -9.81
CA GLY A 294 7.84 3.57 -8.67
C GLY A 294 7.37 4.99 -9.03
N ILE A 295 8.27 5.72 -9.71
CA ILE A 295 8.08 7.10 -10.14
C ILE A 295 6.99 7.22 -11.21
N TRP A 296 6.97 6.31 -12.19
CA TRP A 296 5.99 6.31 -13.28
C TRP A 296 4.56 6.11 -12.76
N PHE A 297 4.34 5.11 -11.90
CA PHE A 297 3.01 4.85 -11.34
C PHE A 297 2.56 6.00 -10.43
N GLY A 298 3.47 6.60 -9.67
CA GLY A 298 3.18 7.80 -8.86
C GLY A 298 2.75 9.00 -9.71
N TYR A 299 3.38 9.20 -10.88
CA TYR A 299 2.99 10.23 -11.82
C TYR A 299 1.59 9.98 -12.40
N LEU A 300 1.28 8.74 -12.80
CA LEU A 300 -0.06 8.37 -13.28
C LEU A 300 -1.12 8.55 -12.19
N TYR A 301 -0.81 8.16 -10.95
CA TYR A 301 -1.70 8.36 -9.81
C TYR A 301 -2.03 9.85 -9.63
N TRP A 302 -1.01 10.71 -9.67
CA TRP A 302 -1.20 12.15 -9.56
C TRP A 302 -2.02 12.74 -10.71
N LYS A 303 -1.76 12.33 -11.96
CA LYS A 303 -2.42 12.94 -13.13
C LYS A 303 -3.81 12.38 -13.43
N LYS A 304 -4.07 11.12 -13.10
CA LYS A 304 -5.25 10.39 -13.57
C LYS A 304 -5.96 9.54 -12.52
N GLY A 305 -5.38 9.34 -11.35
CA GLY A 305 -5.98 8.55 -10.28
C GLY A 305 -5.45 7.13 -10.20
N LEU A 306 -5.85 6.43 -9.13
CA LEU A 306 -5.23 5.18 -8.70
C LEU A 306 -5.35 4.08 -9.75
N GLU A 307 -6.44 4.06 -10.50
CA GLU A 307 -6.73 3.04 -11.50
C GLU A 307 -5.70 3.02 -12.63
N TYR A 308 -5.18 4.17 -13.03
CA TYR A 308 -4.12 4.22 -14.05
C TYR A 308 -2.79 3.71 -13.51
N ALA A 309 -2.51 3.92 -12.22
CA ALA A 309 -1.34 3.37 -11.55
C ALA A 309 -1.45 1.84 -11.41
N ILE A 310 -2.62 1.33 -11.00
CA ILE A 310 -2.95 -0.10 -10.97
C ILE A 310 -2.78 -0.74 -12.35
N ILE A 311 -3.36 -0.16 -13.40
CA ILE A 311 -3.24 -0.69 -14.77
C ILE A 311 -1.77 -0.69 -15.22
N ALA A 312 -1.04 0.41 -14.99
CA ALA A 312 0.37 0.48 -15.37
C ALA A 312 1.22 -0.56 -14.66
N HIS A 313 0.98 -0.78 -13.36
CA HIS A 313 1.72 -1.74 -12.57
C HIS A 313 1.38 -3.18 -12.97
N LEU A 314 0.10 -3.53 -13.14
CA LEU A 314 -0.32 -4.82 -13.70
C LEU A 314 0.39 -5.12 -15.03
N LEU A 315 0.48 -4.13 -15.93
CA LEU A 315 1.17 -4.29 -17.21
C LEU A 315 2.68 -4.47 -17.05
N ALA A 316 3.31 -3.72 -16.14
CA ALA A 316 4.72 -3.88 -15.84
C ALA A 316 5.03 -5.28 -15.30
N ASP A 317 4.21 -5.79 -14.39
CA ASP A 317 4.38 -7.14 -13.83
C ASP A 317 4.15 -8.23 -14.86
N VAL A 318 3.23 -8.03 -15.82
CA VAL A 318 3.10 -8.91 -16.97
C VAL A 318 4.39 -8.92 -17.79
N PHE A 319 4.97 -7.77 -18.08
CA PHE A 319 6.24 -7.68 -18.82
C PHE A 319 7.43 -8.27 -18.04
N LEU A 320 7.44 -8.15 -16.71
CA LEU A 320 8.52 -8.64 -15.85
C LEU A 320 8.42 -10.14 -15.53
N HIS A 321 7.21 -10.66 -15.31
CA HIS A 321 7.00 -12.02 -14.80
C HIS A 321 6.41 -12.98 -15.83
N VAL A 322 5.56 -12.53 -16.73
CA VAL A 322 4.83 -13.42 -17.65
C VAL A 322 5.56 -13.53 -18.99
N VAL A 323 5.92 -12.40 -19.60
CA VAL A 323 6.55 -12.37 -20.92
C VAL A 323 7.86 -13.19 -20.98
N PRO A 324 8.77 -13.12 -20.00
CA PRO A 324 10.00 -13.92 -20.03
C PRO A 324 9.74 -15.44 -20.05
N GLN A 325 8.65 -15.89 -19.43
CA GLN A 325 8.29 -17.31 -19.36
C GLN A 325 7.76 -17.85 -20.70
N LEU A 326 7.53 -17.01 -21.72
CA LEU A 326 7.15 -17.43 -23.07
C LEU A 326 8.36 -17.87 -23.93
N PHE A 327 9.58 -17.61 -23.44
CA PHE A 327 10.83 -17.86 -24.17
C PHE A 327 11.72 -18.90 -23.50
N ILE A 328 11.22 -19.57 -22.45
CA ILE A 328 11.89 -20.64 -21.69
C ILE A 328 11.13 -21.94 -21.95
#